data_AF-A0AA41VJM7-F1
#
_entry.id   AF-A0AA41VJM7-F1
#
_cell.length_a   1.000
_cell.length_b   1.000
_cell.length_c   1.000
_cell.angle_alpha   90.00
_cell.angle_beta   90.00
_cell.angle_gamma   90.00
#
_symmetry.space_group_name_H-M   'P 1'
#
loop_
_entity.id
_entity.type
_entity.pdbx_description
1 polymer ?
#
loop_
_entity_poly.entity_id
_entity_poly.type
_entity_poly.pdbx_seq_one_letter_code
_entity_poly.pdbx_strand_id
1 'polypeptide(L)'
;MSNSVIAILNEPKGLIDPKRVLKEGHSNTKAQGSSTACIIALTDEGIQAINLGDNGFIVVRDGSTIYGSPVQQHGFNFPYQLECGRNGDLPSSGQVSTVPVASGDVIVAGTDGLFGNLFHNEITDS
;
A
#
# COMPACT_ATOMS: atom_id res chain seq x y z
N MET A 1 -1.76 -6.20 13.65
CA MET A 1 -0.50 -5.75 13.01
C MET A 1 0.74 -6.57 13.40
N SER A 2 0.67 -7.59 14.27
CA SER A 2 1.84 -8.42 14.61
C SER A 2 2.37 -9.21 13.40
N ASN A 3 1.47 -9.74 12.57
CA ASN A 3 1.84 -10.57 11.42
C ASN A 3 2.63 -9.81 10.35
N SER A 4 2.33 -8.53 10.12
CA SER A 4 3.10 -7.71 9.18
C SER A 4 4.49 -7.39 9.71
N VAL A 5 4.64 -7.14 11.01
CA VAL A 5 5.95 -6.96 11.65
C VAL A 5 6.79 -8.23 11.54
N ILE A 6 6.21 -9.41 11.82
CA ILE A 6 6.91 -10.69 11.67
C ILE A 6 7.36 -10.90 10.23
N ALA A 7 6.48 -10.65 9.26
CA ALA A 7 6.80 -10.78 7.84
C ALA A 7 7.96 -9.85 7.41
N ILE A 8 8.00 -8.62 7.93
CA ILE A 8 9.13 -7.70 7.70
C ILE A 8 10.42 -8.23 8.33
N LEU A 9 10.35 -8.80 9.54
CA LEU A 9 11.53 -9.33 10.25
C LEU A 9 12.11 -10.59 9.57
N ASN A 10 11.29 -11.33 8.81
CA ASN A 10 11.72 -12.50 8.04
C ASN A 10 12.35 -12.12 6.70
N GLU A 11 12.25 -10.86 6.26
CA GLU A 11 12.94 -10.38 5.07
C GLU A 11 14.44 -10.16 5.33
N PRO A 12 15.31 -10.36 4.32
CA PRO A 12 16.72 -10.02 4.45
C PRO A 12 16.89 -8.52 4.74
N LYS A 13 17.83 -8.18 5.63
CA LYS A 13 18.10 -6.77 6.00
C LYS A 13 18.44 -5.96 4.74
N GLY A 14 17.71 -4.86 4.54
CA GLY A 14 17.89 -3.95 3.41
C GLY A 14 17.25 -4.42 2.09
N LEU A 15 16.61 -5.59 2.04
CA LEU A 15 15.98 -6.15 0.85
C LEU A 15 14.53 -6.57 1.14
N ILE A 16 13.74 -5.61 1.64
CA ILE A 16 12.32 -5.82 1.93
C ILE A 16 11.56 -5.87 0.60
N ASP A 17 10.94 -7.01 0.29
CA ASP A 17 10.00 -7.14 -0.81
C ASP A 17 8.55 -7.00 -0.29
N PRO A 18 7.86 -5.87 -0.57
CA PRO A 18 6.51 -5.62 -0.09
C PRO A 18 5.52 -6.73 -0.48
N LYS A 19 5.70 -7.38 -1.64
CA LYS A 19 4.82 -8.45 -2.10
C LYS A 19 4.97 -9.70 -1.24
N ARG A 20 6.21 -10.06 -0.87
CA ARG A 20 6.47 -11.18 0.06
C ARG A 20 5.91 -10.88 1.45
N VAL A 21 6.13 -9.65 1.94
CA VAL A 21 5.57 -9.20 3.22
C VAL A 21 4.04 -9.29 3.23
N LEU A 22 3.37 -8.83 2.17
CA LEU A 22 1.91 -8.92 2.05
C LEU A 22 1.43 -10.37 2.08
N LYS A 23 2.07 -11.23 1.28
CA LYS A 23 1.73 -12.65 1.18
C LYS A 23 1.86 -13.36 2.53
N GLU A 24 2.97 -13.13 3.23
CA GLU A 24 3.24 -13.76 4.51
C GLU A 24 2.34 -13.22 5.62
N GLY A 25 2.17 -11.89 5.67
CA GLY A 25 1.27 -11.24 6.62
C GLY A 25 -0.17 -11.75 6.47
N HIS A 26 -0.62 -11.94 5.23
CA HIS A 26 -1.90 -12.55 4.92
C HIS A 26 -1.97 -14.01 5.36
N SER A 27 -0.98 -14.86 5.02
CA SER A 27 -1.01 -16.29 5.37
C SER A 27 -1.05 -16.53 6.88
N ASN A 28 -0.44 -15.64 7.67
CA ASN A 28 -0.39 -15.70 9.12
C ASN A 28 -1.65 -15.13 9.79
N THR A 29 -2.51 -14.42 9.06
CA THR A 29 -3.72 -13.80 9.61
C THR A 29 -4.88 -14.78 9.61
N LYS A 30 -5.37 -15.10 10.82
CA LYS A 30 -6.52 -16.02 11.05
C LYS A 30 -7.76 -15.32 11.59
N ALA A 31 -7.65 -14.02 11.88
CA ALA A 31 -8.78 -13.21 12.34
C ALA A 31 -9.82 -13.12 11.22
N GLN A 32 -11.10 -13.25 11.59
CA GLN A 32 -12.21 -13.10 10.67
C GLN A 32 -12.38 -11.64 10.24
N GLY A 33 -12.80 -11.45 8.99
CA GLY A 33 -12.98 -10.15 8.36
C GLY A 33 -12.14 -10.03 7.10
N SER A 34 -12.30 -8.88 6.43
CA SER A 34 -11.51 -8.51 5.27
C SER A 34 -10.84 -7.17 5.48
N SER A 35 -9.77 -6.91 4.73
CA SER A 35 -9.10 -5.61 4.73
C SER A 35 -8.44 -5.31 3.39
N THR A 36 -8.36 -4.04 3.05
CA THR A 36 -7.40 -3.52 2.08
C THR A 36 -6.00 -3.49 2.70
N ALA A 37 -4.95 -3.32 1.89
CA ALA A 37 -3.58 -3.25 2.40
C ALA A 37 -2.67 -2.44 1.46
N CYS A 38 -1.87 -1.56 2.05
CA CYS A 38 -0.82 -0.82 1.36
C CYS A 38 0.49 -0.98 2.15
N ILE A 39 1.55 -1.43 1.49
CA ILE A 39 2.89 -1.58 2.08
C ILE A 39 3.86 -0.79 1.22
N ILE A 40 4.66 0.05 1.87
CA ILE A 40 5.64 0.94 1.24
C ILE A 40 6.99 0.68 1.89
N ALA A 41 8.01 0.38 1.09
CA ALA A 41 9.39 0.24 1.50
C ALA A 41 10.24 1.29 0.77
N LEU A 42 11.06 2.03 1.51
CA LEU A 42 12.09 2.89 0.94
C LEU A 42 13.37 2.07 0.76
N THR A 43 13.88 2.07 -0.47
CA THR A 43 15.08 1.33 -0.90
C THR A 43 16.05 2.27 -1.60
N ASP A 44 17.24 1.79 -1.95
CA ASP A 44 18.22 2.55 -2.73
C ASP A 44 17.72 2.90 -4.15
N GLU A 45 16.73 2.17 -4.66
CA GLU A 45 16.10 2.38 -5.97
C GLU A 45 14.88 3.33 -5.90
N GLY A 46 14.57 3.82 -4.71
CA GLY A 46 13.37 4.60 -4.40
C GLY A 46 12.33 3.78 -3.65
N ILE A 47 11.05 4.13 -3.81
CA ILE A 47 9.95 3.42 -3.18
C ILE A 47 9.67 2.13 -3.94
N GLN A 48 9.61 1.02 -3.22
CA GLN A 48 8.93 -0.20 -3.65
C GLN A 48 7.66 -0.36 -2.85
N ALA A 49 6.51 -0.54 -3.51
CA ALA A 49 5.23 -0.63 -2.83
C ALA A 49 4.34 -1.73 -3.42
N ILE A 50 3.42 -2.22 -2.60
CA ILE A 50 2.26 -2.99 -3.05
C ILE A 50 0.99 -2.44 -2.43
N ASN A 51 -0.03 -2.20 -3.26
CA ASN A 51 -1.36 -1.77 -2.82
C ASN A 51 -2.42 -2.78 -3.29
N LEU A 52 -3.31 -3.17 -2.38
CA LEU A 52 -4.46 -4.02 -2.66
C LEU A 52 -5.70 -3.37 -2.06
N GLY A 53 -6.63 -2.97 -2.92
CA GLY A 53 -7.84 -2.24 -2.56
C GLY A 53 -7.79 -0.75 -2.92
N ASP A 54 -8.56 0.05 -2.21
CA ASP A 54 -8.76 1.49 -2.44
C ASP A 54 -8.12 2.40 -1.38
N ASN A 55 -7.26 1.82 -0.54
CA ASN A 55 -6.23 2.61 0.14
C ASN A 55 -5.17 3.05 -0.87
N GLY A 56 -4.20 3.84 -0.43
CA GLY A 56 -3.08 4.16 -1.29
C GLY A 56 -2.04 5.07 -0.66
N PHE A 57 -1.21 5.61 -1.54
CA PHE A 57 -0.25 6.64 -1.21
C PHE A 57 0.02 7.56 -2.40
N ILE A 58 0.46 8.76 -2.08
CA ILE A 58 0.97 9.72 -3.05
C ILE A 58 2.39 10.11 -2.69
N VAL A 59 3.14 10.53 -3.70
CA VAL A 59 4.46 11.15 -3.55
C VAL A 59 4.34 12.60 -3.99
N VAL A 60 4.76 13.50 -3.12
CA VAL A 60 4.70 14.94 -3.31
C VAL A 60 6.12 15.49 -3.40
N ARG A 61 6.39 16.27 -4.43
CA ARG A 61 7.65 16.99 -4.65
C ARG A 61 7.33 18.43 -4.98
N ASP A 62 7.95 19.37 -4.26
CA ASP A 62 7.77 20.81 -4.45
C ASP A 62 6.28 21.23 -4.49
N GLY A 63 5.48 20.71 -3.55
CA GLY A 63 4.04 20.98 -3.44
C GLY A 63 3.18 20.34 -4.53
N SER A 64 3.75 19.51 -5.41
CA SER A 64 3.02 18.84 -6.49
C SER A 64 3.02 17.32 -6.32
N THR A 65 1.88 16.69 -6.56
CA THR A 65 1.80 15.22 -6.59
C THR A 65 2.50 14.70 -7.85
N ILE A 66 3.61 13.98 -7.69
CA ILE A 66 4.37 13.37 -8.80
C ILE A 66 3.97 11.91 -9.03
N TYR A 67 3.33 11.28 -8.05
CA TYR A 67 2.82 9.92 -8.15
C TYR A 67 1.62 9.75 -7.24
N GLY A 68 0.59 9.04 -7.71
CA GLY A 68 -0.50 8.52 -6.90
C GLY A 68 -0.70 7.04 -7.21
N SER A 69 -0.79 6.21 -6.17
CA SER A 69 -1.06 4.78 -6.36
C SER A 69 -2.44 4.58 -6.99
N PRO A 70 -2.59 3.69 -7.97
CA PRO A 70 -3.89 3.42 -8.55
C PRO A 70 -4.80 2.72 -7.53
N VAL A 71 -6.08 3.08 -7.59
CA VAL A 71 -7.15 2.46 -6.82
C VAL A 71 -7.53 1.12 -7.45
N GLN A 72 -7.68 0.08 -6.63
CA GLN A 72 -8.06 -1.26 -7.07
C GLN A 72 -9.46 -1.63 -6.55
N GLN A 73 -10.42 -1.67 -7.47
CA GLN A 73 -11.83 -1.96 -7.16
C GLN A 73 -12.43 -2.91 -8.20
N HIS A 74 -13.30 -3.82 -7.76
CA HIS A 74 -14.13 -4.65 -8.64
C HIS A 74 -15.28 -3.84 -9.25
N GLY A 75 -15.73 -2.82 -8.52
CA GLY A 75 -16.76 -1.86 -8.92
C GLY A 75 -16.81 -0.69 -7.94
N PHE A 76 -17.70 0.28 -8.18
CA PHE A 76 -17.84 1.45 -7.31
C PHE A 76 -18.09 1.04 -5.85
N ASN A 77 -17.27 1.53 -4.93
CA ASN A 77 -17.29 1.18 -3.50
C ASN A 77 -17.19 -0.33 -3.21
N PHE A 78 -16.56 -1.10 -4.10
CA PHE A 78 -16.29 -2.51 -3.89
C PHE A 78 -14.79 -2.79 -4.12
N PRO A 79 -13.93 -2.50 -3.12
CA PRO A 79 -12.50 -2.68 -3.25
C PRO A 79 -12.08 -4.13 -3.30
N TYR A 80 -10.88 -4.35 -3.81
CA TYR A 80 -10.18 -5.61 -3.59
C TYR A 80 -9.85 -5.74 -2.10
N GLN A 81 -10.05 -6.93 -1.52
CA GLN A 81 -9.83 -7.13 -0.09
C GLN A 81 -9.24 -8.50 0.21
N LEU A 82 -8.28 -8.53 1.13
CA LEU A 82 -7.72 -9.74 1.71
C LEU A 82 -8.64 -10.29 2.80
N GLU A 83 -8.88 -11.60 2.84
CA GLU A 83 -9.72 -12.27 3.85
C GLU A 83 -9.06 -13.59 4.30
N CYS A 84 -9.25 -14.03 5.55
CA CYS A 84 -8.69 -15.30 6.03
C CYS A 84 -9.39 -16.57 5.46
N GLY A 85 -10.36 -16.39 4.55
CA GLY A 85 -11.19 -17.43 3.95
C GLY A 85 -10.87 -17.72 2.49
N ARG A 86 -11.90 -18.02 1.69
CA ARG A 86 -11.79 -18.31 0.25
C ARG A 86 -12.47 -17.27 -0.64
N ASN A 87 -13.08 -16.24 -0.05
CA ASN A 87 -13.89 -15.27 -0.79
C ASN A 87 -13.18 -13.94 -1.01
N GLY A 88 -12.06 -13.70 -0.31
CA GLY A 88 -11.18 -12.56 -0.55
C GLY A 88 -10.28 -12.72 -1.77
N ASP A 89 -9.68 -11.59 -2.17
CA ASP A 89 -8.67 -11.52 -3.22
C ASP A 89 -7.33 -12.11 -2.76
N LEU A 90 -6.54 -12.56 -3.73
CA LEU A 90 -5.20 -13.08 -3.46
C LEU A 90 -4.22 -11.93 -3.23
N PRO A 91 -3.24 -12.07 -2.31
CA PRO A 91 -2.14 -11.11 -2.17
C PRO A 91 -1.37 -10.85 -3.48
N SER A 92 -1.36 -11.83 -4.39
CA SER A 92 -0.74 -11.70 -5.71
C SER A 92 -1.48 -10.74 -6.66
N SER A 93 -2.73 -10.39 -6.36
CA SER A 93 -3.53 -9.43 -7.12
C SER A 93 -3.15 -7.98 -6.81
N GLY A 94 -2.38 -7.72 -5.76
CA GLY A 94 -1.98 -6.35 -5.39
C GLY A 94 -1.14 -5.69 -6.48
N GLN A 95 -1.38 -4.40 -6.70
CA GLN A 95 -0.62 -3.58 -7.63
C GLN A 95 0.76 -3.27 -7.04
N VAL A 96 1.81 -3.72 -7.74
CA VAL A 96 3.20 -3.41 -7.38
C VAL A 96 3.64 -2.14 -8.11
N SER A 97 4.34 -1.27 -7.39
CA SER A 97 4.83 0.00 -7.92
C SER A 97 6.27 0.23 -7.47
N THR A 98 7.09 0.73 -8.40
CA THR A 98 8.42 1.27 -8.10
C THR A 98 8.43 2.75 -8.48
N VAL A 99 8.70 3.62 -7.52
CA VAL A 99 8.64 5.07 -7.69
C VAL A 99 9.97 5.70 -7.28
N PRO A 100 10.73 6.27 -8.22
CA PRO A 100 11.96 7.01 -7.88
C PRO A 100 11.63 8.21 -6.99
N VAL A 101 12.38 8.36 -5.89
CA VAL A 101 12.23 9.48 -4.95
C VAL A 101 13.55 10.22 -4.74
N ALA A 102 13.45 11.46 -4.30
CA ALA A 102 14.57 12.35 -3.99
C ALA A 102 14.43 12.91 -2.57
N SER A 103 15.55 13.37 -2.01
CA SER A 103 15.53 14.10 -0.74
C SER A 103 14.61 15.32 -0.85
N GLY A 104 13.71 15.49 0.11
CA GLY A 104 12.68 16.54 0.10
C GLY A 104 11.31 16.06 -0.36
N ASP A 105 11.21 14.86 -0.97
CA ASP A 105 9.92 14.27 -1.29
C ASP A 105 9.15 13.89 -0.01
N VAL A 106 7.84 14.07 -0.05
CA VAL A 106 6.91 13.69 1.02
C VAL A 106 6.04 12.53 0.54
N ILE A 107 5.97 11.47 1.34
CA ILE A 107 5.08 10.34 1.11
C ILE A 107 3.85 10.51 2.00
N VAL A 108 2.68 10.60 1.40
CA VAL A 108 1.40 10.62 2.14
C VAL A 108 0.70 9.31 1.87
N ALA A 109 0.59 8.47 2.89
CA ALA A 109 -0.16 7.21 2.83
C ALA A 109 -1.46 7.35 3.63
N GLY A 110 -2.53 6.72 3.15
CA GLY A 110 -3.85 6.86 3.73
C GLY A 110 -4.81 5.78 3.25
N THR A 111 -5.99 5.76 3.85
CA THR A 111 -7.09 4.90 3.42
C THR A 111 -8.08 5.69 2.56
N ASP A 112 -9.10 5.00 2.07
CA ASP A 112 -10.32 5.58 1.49
C ASP A 112 -10.90 6.78 2.28
N GLY A 113 -10.79 6.77 3.61
CA GLY A 113 -11.20 7.89 4.46
C GLY A 113 -10.45 9.21 4.22
N LEU A 114 -9.24 9.16 3.65
CA LEU A 114 -8.52 10.35 3.18
C LEU A 114 -8.81 10.58 1.69
N PHE A 115 -8.48 9.60 0.86
CA PHE A 115 -8.47 9.75 -0.59
C PHE A 115 -9.87 9.78 -1.24
N GLY A 116 -10.91 9.36 -0.51
CA GLY A 116 -12.30 9.54 -0.90
C GLY A 116 -12.89 10.89 -0.53
N ASN A 117 -12.21 11.68 0.31
CA ASN A 117 -12.73 12.95 0.85
C ASN A 117 -11.96 14.19 0.40
N LEU A 118 -10.69 14.06 0.00
CA LEU A 118 -9.85 15.17 -0.45
C LEU A 118 -9.25 14.88 -1.82
N PHE A 119 -9.21 15.91 -2.66
CA PHE A 119 -8.44 15.89 -3.89
C PHE A 119 -6.94 16.04 -3.60
N HIS A 120 -6.09 15.54 -4.50
CA HIS A 120 -4.64 15.62 -4.34
C HIS A 120 -4.12 17.04 -4.11
N ASN A 121 -4.70 18.05 -4.77
CA ASN A 121 -4.32 19.45 -4.56
C ASN A 121 -4.66 19.95 -3.15
N GLU A 122 -5.76 19.49 -2.56
CA GLU A 122 -6.13 19.84 -1.18
C GLU A 122 -5.20 19.16 -0.16
N ILE A 123 -4.65 17.99 -0.50
CA ILE A 123 -3.65 17.29 0.33
C ILE A 123 -2.29 18.00 0.26
N THR A 124 -1.95 18.60 -0.88
CA THR A 124 -0.64 19.25 -1.10
C THR A 124 -0.64 20.75 -0.83
N ASP A 125 -1.81 21.38 -0.62
CA ASP A 125 -1.91 22.79 -0.27
C ASP A 125 -1.22 23.05 1.07
N SER A 126 -0.19 23.91 1.04
CA SER A 126 0.63 24.34 2.19
C SER A 126 0.60 25.85 2.33
#